data_AF-A0A522DBC1-F1
#
_entry.id   AF-A0A522DBC1-F1
#
_cell.length_a   1.000
_cell.length_b   1.000
_cell.length_c   1.000
_cell.angle_alpha   90.00
_cell.angle_beta   90.00
_cell.angle_gamma   90.00
#
_symmetry.space_group_name_H-M   'P 1'
#
loop_
_entity.id
_entity.type
_entity.pdbx_description
1 polymer ?
#
loop_
_entity_poly.entity_id
_entity_poly.type
_entity_poly.pdbx_seq_one_letter_code
_entity_poly.pdbx_strand_id
1 'polypeptide(L)'
;MARTSINVHTDIMRKLAQAALQLQTSRRDIVVRLLKTVMRDLPRYNTRFETVKYQPDDPEGRWHCFGVRFKAEEFEFWADLRRLSKFTVSYLVAIGVERYLDDLMRDGERSVHNYAPYDRHAVRRNVTDGMVIWNLIWKSTKPVKPVP
;
A
#
# COMPACT_ATOMS: atom_id res chain seq x y z
N MET A 1 14.02 -4.86 9.34
CA MET A 1 13.17 -4.62 8.13
C MET A 1 12.70 -5.96 7.61
N ALA A 2 11.44 -6.07 7.20
CA ALA A 2 10.93 -7.24 6.49
C ALA A 2 11.32 -7.17 5.00
N ARG A 3 11.65 -8.32 4.41
CA ARG A 3 11.79 -8.46 2.95
C ARG A 3 10.60 -9.26 2.44
N THR A 4 9.98 -8.79 1.38
CA THR A 4 8.90 -9.49 0.68
C THR A 4 9.09 -9.36 -0.83
N SER A 5 8.30 -10.09 -1.61
CA SER A 5 8.17 -9.89 -3.06
C SER A 5 6.77 -9.40 -3.40
N ILE A 6 6.68 -8.57 -4.44
CA ILE A 6 5.44 -8.34 -5.18
C ILE A 6 5.63 -8.86 -6.60
N ASN A 7 4.56 -9.32 -7.22
CA ASN A 7 4.58 -9.77 -8.62
C ASN A 7 3.87 -8.72 -9.48
N VAL A 8 4.56 -8.16 -10.48
CA VAL A 8 4.02 -7.05 -11.29
C VAL A 8 4.32 -7.26 -12.76
N HIS A 9 3.41 -6.84 -13.62
CA HIS A 9 3.58 -6.92 -15.08
C HIS A 9 4.78 -6.07 -15.53
N THR A 10 5.44 -6.43 -16.63
CA THR A 10 6.62 -5.71 -17.14
C THR A 10 6.39 -4.21 -17.27
N ASP A 11 5.21 -3.78 -17.72
CA ASP A 11 4.87 -2.36 -17.85
C ASP A 11 4.71 -1.63 -16.52
N ILE A 12 4.19 -2.31 -15.49
CA ILE A 12 4.11 -1.76 -14.14
C ILE A 12 5.53 -1.58 -13.58
N MET A 13 6.42 -2.57 -13.79
CA MET A 13 7.83 -2.47 -13.40
C MET A 13 8.58 -1.36 -14.16
N ARG A 14 8.31 -1.19 -15.46
CA ARG A 14 8.84 -0.12 -16.33
C ARG A 14 8.38 1.25 -15.85
N LYS A 15 7.08 1.44 -15.62
CA LYS A 15 6.48 2.65 -15.05
C LYS A 15 7.08 3.01 -13.68
N LEU A 16 7.20 2.05 -12.77
CA LEU A 16 7.83 2.26 -11.46
C LEU A 16 9.31 2.67 -11.57
N ALA A 17 10.06 2.10 -12.52
CA ALA A 17 11.46 2.46 -12.75
C ALA A 17 11.62 3.88 -13.32
N GLN A 18 10.77 4.25 -14.29
CA GLN A 18 10.75 5.60 -14.87
C GLN A 18 10.39 6.67 -13.82
N ALA A 19 9.32 6.46 -13.05
CA ALA A 19 8.91 7.40 -12.00
C ALA A 19 9.95 7.52 -10.88
N ALA A 20 10.62 6.43 -10.50
CA ALA A 20 11.72 6.45 -9.54
C ALA A 20 12.91 7.30 -10.04
N LEU A 21 13.25 7.22 -11.32
CA LEU A 21 14.30 8.03 -11.94
C LEU A 21 13.89 9.52 -12.00
N GLN A 22 12.68 9.82 -12.47
CA GLN A 22 12.17 11.19 -12.61
C GLN A 22 12.02 11.91 -11.25
N LEU A 23 11.57 11.19 -10.21
CA LEU A 23 11.39 11.72 -8.85
C LEU A 23 12.62 11.50 -7.94
N GLN A 24 13.78 11.14 -8.52
CA GLN A 24 15.07 10.93 -7.84
C GLN A 24 14.97 10.11 -6.53
N THR A 25 14.18 9.03 -6.55
CA THR A 25 13.82 8.26 -5.36
C THR A 25 13.81 6.76 -5.63
N SER A 26 13.68 5.90 -4.62
CA SER A 26 13.70 4.45 -4.88
C SER A 26 12.33 3.94 -5.37
N ARG A 27 12.35 2.91 -6.22
CA ARG A 27 11.14 2.15 -6.62
C ARG A 27 10.33 1.64 -5.41
N ARG A 28 11.01 1.33 -4.30
CA ARG A 28 10.38 0.92 -3.03
C ARG A 28 9.62 2.08 -2.40
N ASP A 29 10.13 3.31 -2.48
CA ASP A 29 9.45 4.49 -1.95
C ASP A 29 8.25 4.87 -2.82
N ILE A 30 8.37 4.81 -4.16
CA ILE A 30 7.22 4.94 -5.07
C ILE A 30 6.12 3.94 -4.71
N VAL A 31 6.46 2.65 -4.53
CA VAL A 31 5.50 1.62 -4.10
C VAL A 31 4.83 1.97 -2.75
N VAL A 32 5.59 2.45 -1.76
CA VAL A 32 5.04 2.90 -0.47
C VAL A 32 4.10 4.10 -0.65
N ARG A 33 4.44 5.08 -1.51
CA ARG A 33 3.56 6.23 -1.79
C ARG A 33 2.24 5.78 -2.40
N LEU A 34 2.29 4.98 -3.47
CA LEU A 34 1.10 4.47 -4.17
C LEU A 34 0.20 3.65 -3.25
N LEU A 35 0.75 2.77 -2.40
CA LEU A 35 -0.04 1.97 -1.45
C LEU A 35 -0.71 2.84 -0.37
N LYS A 36 -0.10 3.95 0.07
CA LYS A 36 -0.78 4.92 0.95
C LYS A 36 -1.93 5.64 0.24
N THR A 37 -1.74 6.03 -1.03
CA THR A 37 -2.79 6.66 -1.85
C THR A 37 -3.98 5.71 -2.06
N VAL A 38 -3.72 4.44 -2.38
CA VAL A 38 -4.75 3.40 -2.50
C VAL A 38 -5.49 3.18 -1.17
N MET A 39 -4.80 3.24 -0.02
CA MET A 39 -5.47 3.13 1.30
C MET A 39 -6.37 4.33 1.61
N ARG A 40 -5.97 5.56 1.26
CA ARG A 40 -6.84 6.75 1.38
C ARG A 40 -8.14 6.56 0.59
N ASP A 41 -8.00 6.05 -0.63
CA ASP A 41 -9.09 5.80 -1.57
C ASP A 41 -9.86 4.49 -1.30
N LEU A 42 -9.48 3.70 -0.28
CA LEU A 42 -10.02 2.38 0.03
C LEU A 42 -11.57 2.28 0.00
N PRO A 43 -12.36 3.26 0.49
CA PRO A 43 -13.84 3.17 0.44
C PRO A 43 -14.44 2.96 -0.96
N ARG A 44 -13.71 3.33 -2.03
CA ARG A 44 -14.10 3.09 -3.43
C ARG A 44 -14.11 1.60 -3.78
N TYR A 45 -13.32 0.80 -3.07
CA TYR A 45 -13.17 -0.64 -3.27
C TYR A 45 -14.08 -1.36 -2.25
N ASN A 46 -15.40 -1.31 -2.49
CA ASN A 46 -16.45 -1.73 -1.54
C ASN A 46 -16.64 -3.27 -1.44
N THR A 47 -15.54 -4.02 -1.45
CA THR A 47 -15.44 -5.49 -1.53
C THR A 47 -15.75 -6.17 -0.18
N ARG A 48 -16.99 -6.05 0.29
CA ARG A 48 -17.45 -6.68 1.55
C ARG A 48 -17.71 -8.17 1.33
N PHE A 49 -17.28 -9.00 2.29
CA PHE A 49 -17.49 -10.46 2.31
C PHE A 49 -16.88 -11.29 1.16
N GLU A 50 -16.22 -10.67 0.17
CA GLU A 50 -15.56 -11.37 -0.95
C GLU A 50 -14.24 -12.07 -0.57
N THR A 51 -13.79 -12.99 -1.43
CA THR A 51 -12.44 -13.58 -1.40
C THR A 51 -11.36 -12.54 -1.79
N VAL A 52 -10.09 -12.82 -1.49
CA VAL A 52 -8.99 -11.92 -1.89
C VAL A 52 -8.74 -12.06 -3.39
N LYS A 53 -8.92 -10.96 -4.13
CA LYS A 53 -8.70 -10.82 -5.56
C LYS A 53 -7.21 -10.67 -5.87
N TYR A 54 -6.75 -11.44 -6.86
CA TYR A 54 -5.41 -11.41 -7.43
C TYR A 54 -5.46 -10.59 -8.72
N GLN A 55 -4.29 -10.19 -9.25
CA GLN A 55 -4.24 -9.65 -10.61
C GLN A 55 -4.83 -10.67 -11.60
N PRO A 56 -5.46 -10.23 -12.71
CA PRO A 56 -5.84 -11.13 -13.79
C PRO A 56 -4.64 -11.96 -14.27
N ASP A 57 -4.89 -13.15 -14.82
CA ASP A 57 -3.82 -13.94 -15.42
C ASP A 57 -3.22 -13.23 -16.64
N ASP A 58 -1.94 -13.47 -16.88
CA ASP A 58 -1.25 -13.06 -18.12
C ASP A 58 -0.70 -14.31 -18.82
N PRO A 59 -1.39 -14.83 -19.85
CA PRO A 59 -0.95 -16.02 -20.59
C PRO A 59 0.42 -15.85 -21.27
N GLU A 60 0.86 -14.62 -21.53
CA GLU A 60 2.18 -14.31 -22.08
C GLU A 60 3.30 -14.37 -21.02
N GLY A 61 2.97 -14.55 -19.74
CA GLY A 61 3.93 -14.79 -18.66
C GLY A 61 4.81 -13.59 -18.29
N ARG A 62 4.39 -12.35 -18.58
CA ARG A 62 5.17 -11.10 -18.41
C ARG A 62 5.19 -10.62 -16.95
N TRP A 63 5.18 -11.57 -16.02
CA TRP A 63 5.18 -11.36 -14.57
C TRP A 63 6.60 -11.27 -14.03
N HIS A 64 6.92 -10.13 -13.40
CA HIS A 64 8.21 -9.92 -12.75
C HIS A 64 8.08 -9.87 -11.23
N CYS A 65 8.81 -10.76 -10.57
CA CYS A 65 9.01 -10.75 -9.13
C CYS A 65 9.94 -9.59 -8.72
N PHE A 66 9.40 -8.57 -8.06
CA PHE A 66 10.14 -7.43 -7.53
C PHE A 66 10.28 -7.53 -6.00
N GLY A 67 11.52 -7.62 -5.53
CA GLY A 67 11.82 -7.70 -4.09
C GLY A 67 11.77 -6.33 -3.40
N VAL A 68 10.87 -6.17 -2.44
CA VAL A 68 10.67 -4.94 -1.66
C VAL A 68 11.15 -5.13 -0.22
N ARG A 69 11.77 -4.10 0.37
CA ARG A 69 12.10 -4.04 1.79
C ARG A 69 11.18 -3.03 2.48
N PHE A 70 10.47 -3.50 3.51
CA PHE A 70 9.58 -2.70 4.33
C PHE A 70 10.12 -2.56 5.76
N LYS A 71 9.84 -1.44 6.41
CA LYS A 71 9.90 -1.35 7.87
C LYS A 71 8.86 -2.29 8.49
N ALA A 72 9.00 -2.63 9.77
CA ALA A 72 8.02 -3.50 10.44
C ALA A 72 6.62 -2.86 10.41
N GLU A 73 6.53 -1.58 10.73
CA GLU A 73 5.31 -0.76 10.65
C GLU A 73 4.62 -0.76 9.27
N GLU A 74 5.41 -0.73 8.20
CA GLU A 74 4.91 -0.70 6.82
C GLU A 74 4.35 -2.08 6.47
N PHE A 75 5.03 -3.15 6.87
CA PHE A 75 4.60 -4.53 6.63
C PHE A 75 3.24 -4.83 7.29
N GLU A 76 3.06 -4.47 8.57
CA GLU A 76 1.77 -4.61 9.27
C GLU A 76 0.66 -3.80 8.56
N PHE A 77 0.94 -2.55 8.19
CA PHE A 77 0.00 -1.71 7.46
C PHE A 77 -0.43 -2.33 6.12
N TRP A 78 0.49 -2.94 5.35
CA TRP A 78 0.13 -3.59 4.07
C TRP A 78 -0.64 -4.90 4.27
N ALA A 79 -0.37 -5.63 5.35
CA ALA A 79 -1.12 -6.84 5.71
C ALA A 79 -2.57 -6.49 6.06
N ASP A 80 -2.78 -5.45 6.88
CA ASP A 80 -4.10 -4.92 7.15
C ASP A 80 -4.76 -4.35 5.89
N LEU A 81 -4.06 -3.56 5.06
CA LEU A 81 -4.60 -3.05 3.79
C LEU A 81 -5.11 -4.19 2.89
N ARG A 82 -4.37 -5.30 2.75
CA ARG A 82 -4.83 -6.52 2.05
C ARG A 82 -6.11 -7.09 2.67
N ARG A 83 -6.20 -7.14 4.01
CA ARG A 83 -7.38 -7.62 4.73
C ARG A 83 -8.60 -6.73 4.50
N LEU A 84 -8.44 -5.40 4.51
CA LEU A 84 -9.57 -4.48 4.37
C LEU A 84 -10.05 -4.37 2.92
N SER A 85 -9.11 -4.40 1.97
CA SER A 85 -9.37 -4.19 0.54
C SER A 85 -9.77 -5.44 -0.23
N LYS A 86 -9.50 -6.64 0.32
CA LYS A 86 -9.60 -7.90 -0.43
C LYS A 86 -8.79 -7.92 -1.73
N PHE A 87 -7.68 -7.19 -1.81
CA PHE A 87 -6.71 -7.28 -2.91
C PHE A 87 -5.32 -7.69 -2.40
N THR A 88 -4.56 -8.43 -3.22
CA THR A 88 -3.14 -8.71 -2.89
C THR A 88 -2.30 -7.43 -2.90
N VAL A 89 -1.20 -7.37 -2.15
CA VAL A 89 -0.29 -6.20 -2.18
C VAL A 89 0.24 -5.94 -3.61
N SER A 90 0.49 -7.00 -4.37
CA SER A 90 0.83 -6.92 -5.80
C SER A 90 -0.24 -6.21 -6.63
N TYR A 91 -1.52 -6.57 -6.46
CA TYR A 91 -2.64 -5.93 -7.17
C TYR A 91 -2.88 -4.50 -6.67
N LEU A 92 -2.72 -4.24 -5.36
CA LEU A 92 -2.78 -2.88 -4.80
C LEU A 92 -1.67 -1.98 -5.38
N VAL A 93 -0.49 -2.51 -5.71
CA VAL A 93 0.54 -1.77 -6.47
C VAL A 93 0.15 -1.55 -7.92
N ALA A 94 -0.48 -2.53 -8.59
CA ALA A 94 -0.97 -2.36 -9.96
C ALA A 94 -2.06 -1.28 -10.05
N ILE A 95 -3.11 -1.37 -9.21
CA ILE A 95 -4.15 -0.35 -9.01
C ILE A 95 -3.51 1.00 -8.66
N GLY A 96 -2.47 0.99 -7.83
CA GLY A 96 -1.64 2.15 -7.51
C GLY A 96 -1.06 2.81 -8.76
N VAL A 97 -0.32 2.04 -9.57
CA VAL A 97 0.37 2.51 -10.79
C VAL A 97 -0.60 2.95 -11.88
N GLU A 98 -1.72 2.25 -12.04
CA GLU A 98 -2.73 2.53 -13.07
C GLU A 98 -3.53 3.81 -12.79
N ARG A 99 -3.76 4.15 -11.52
CA ARG A 99 -4.70 5.22 -11.13
C ARG A 99 -4.04 6.46 -10.53
N TYR A 100 -2.84 6.35 -9.98
CA TYR A 100 -2.23 7.42 -9.18
C TYR A 100 -0.77 7.72 -9.52
N LEU A 101 -0.13 7.00 -10.47
CA LEU A 101 1.25 7.29 -10.82
C LEU A 101 1.40 8.62 -11.55
N ASP A 102 0.52 8.89 -12.52
CA ASP A 102 0.60 10.12 -13.32
C ASP A 102 0.24 11.36 -12.49
N ASP A 103 -0.56 11.22 -11.43
CA ASP A 103 -0.75 12.25 -10.39
C ASP A 103 0.53 12.43 -9.57
N LEU A 104 1.09 11.32 -9.04
CA LEU A 104 2.30 11.32 -8.22
C LEU A 104 3.53 11.91 -8.94
N MET A 105 3.62 11.73 -10.27
CA MET A 105 4.67 12.34 -11.09
C MET A 105 4.43 13.84 -11.37
N ARG A 106 3.16 14.29 -11.44
CA ARG A 106 2.79 15.71 -11.63
C ARG A 106 2.94 16.55 -10.37
N ASP A 107 2.63 16.00 -9.20
CA ASP A 107 2.70 16.73 -7.92
C ASP A 107 4.13 17.05 -7.45
N GLY A 108 5.12 16.28 -7.91
CA GLY A 108 6.54 16.61 -7.81
C GLY A 108 7.08 16.82 -6.38
N GLU A 109 7.98 17.79 -6.22
CA GLU A 109 8.74 18.03 -4.98
C GLU A 109 7.88 18.39 -3.76
N ARG A 110 6.64 18.88 -3.97
CA ARG A 110 5.70 19.21 -2.88
C ARG A 110 5.39 18.03 -1.96
N SER A 111 5.64 16.79 -2.40
CA SER A 111 5.48 15.56 -1.63
C SER A 111 6.77 15.05 -0.96
N VAL A 112 7.96 15.60 -1.25
CA VAL A 112 9.25 14.96 -0.87
C VAL A 112 9.52 15.01 0.64
N HIS A 113 9.05 16.04 1.34
CA HIS A 113 9.38 16.29 2.75
C HIS A 113 8.23 15.90 3.72
N ASN A 114 8.04 14.60 3.98
CA ASN A 114 7.55 14.03 5.27
C ASN A 114 7.28 12.51 5.20
N TYR A 115 8.33 11.68 5.08
CA TYR A 115 8.20 10.20 5.15
C TYR A 115 8.53 9.58 6.52
N ALA A 116 8.02 10.21 7.58
CA ALA A 116 7.92 9.63 8.91
C ALA A 116 6.70 10.22 9.67
N PRO A 117 6.21 9.56 10.74
CA PRO A 117 6.50 8.20 11.17
C PRO A 117 5.33 7.27 10.85
N TYR A 118 5.60 6.00 10.51
CA TYR A 118 4.71 4.91 10.92
C TYR A 118 5.33 4.11 12.08
N ASP A 119 6.39 4.60 12.76
CA ASP A 119 7.03 3.85 13.87
C ASP A 119 6.01 3.55 14.97
N ARG A 120 5.95 2.27 15.36
CA ARG A 120 4.92 1.67 16.23
C ARG A 120 3.48 1.80 15.74
N HIS A 121 3.23 2.38 14.58
CA HIS A 121 1.90 2.92 14.10
C HIS A 121 -0.48 1.01 12.75
N ALA A 122 -1.83 1.20 12.86
CA ALA A 122 -2.77 0.86 11.78
C ALA A 122 -3.95 1.86 11.73
N VAL A 123 -4.85 1.73 10.74
CA VAL A 123 -5.84 2.76 10.36
C VAL A 123 -7.26 2.48 10.92
N ARG A 124 -7.95 3.52 11.45
CA ARG A 124 -9.34 3.44 11.98
C ARG A 124 -10.38 4.25 11.17
N ARG A 125 -10.93 3.72 10.08
CA ARG A 125 -12.10 4.31 9.36
C ARG A 125 -13.40 3.87 10.06
N ASN A 126 -13.96 4.67 10.96
CA ASN A 126 -15.26 4.40 11.60
C ASN A 126 -16.42 5.02 10.81
N VAL A 127 -17.56 4.32 10.76
CA VAL A 127 -18.86 4.83 10.27
C VAL A 127 -19.97 3.94 10.87
N THR A 128 -21.03 4.45 11.56
CA THR A 128 -22.07 3.63 12.26
C THR A 128 -23.53 4.00 11.89
N ASP A 129 -24.48 3.06 11.99
CA ASP A 129 -25.91 3.13 11.56
C ASP A 129 -26.18 3.09 10.04
N GLY A 130 -26.02 1.91 9.43
CA GLY A 130 -26.07 1.70 7.97
C GLY A 130 -24.69 1.72 7.31
N MET A 131 -23.64 1.50 8.11
CA MET A 131 -22.32 2.06 7.87
C MET A 131 -21.18 1.10 8.32
N VAL A 132 -19.92 1.40 7.99
CA VAL A 132 -18.77 0.47 8.07
C VAL A 132 -17.70 0.93 9.08
N ILE A 133 -17.44 0.14 10.13
CA ILE A 133 -16.31 0.37 11.06
C ILE A 133 -15.09 -0.51 10.73
N TRP A 134 -14.02 0.15 10.29
CA TRP A 134 -12.64 -0.31 10.37
C TRP A 134 -11.94 0.29 11.58
N ASN A 135 -11.18 -0.54 12.29
CA ASN A 135 -10.56 -0.17 13.54
C ASN A 135 -9.27 -0.97 13.76
N LEU A 136 -8.13 -0.42 13.35
CA LEU A 136 -6.80 -0.99 13.51
C LEU A 136 -5.89 -0.02 14.31
N ILE A 137 -4.97 -0.49 15.16
CA ILE A 137 -4.27 0.38 16.12
C ILE A 137 -2.82 -0.05 16.37
N TRP A 138 -2.09 0.79 17.08
CA TRP A 138 -0.64 0.89 17.09
C TRP A 138 -0.11 1.02 18.56
N LYS A 139 1.16 0.71 18.87
CA LYS A 139 1.53 0.16 20.21
C LYS A 139 2.92 0.51 20.80
N SER A 140 2.94 0.82 22.11
CA SER A 140 4.14 1.19 22.89
C SER A 140 5.24 0.12 23.00
N THR A 141 6.49 0.56 23.22
CA THR A 141 7.70 -0.24 23.50
C THR A 141 8.00 -0.42 24.99
N LYS A 142 7.11 0.04 25.88
CA LYS A 142 7.18 -0.15 27.36
C LYS A 142 5.80 -0.53 27.91
N PRO A 143 5.70 -1.09 29.13
CA PRO A 143 4.48 -1.73 29.64
C PRO A 143 3.23 -0.85 29.59
N VAL A 144 2.13 -1.44 29.10
CA VAL A 144 0.78 -0.88 29.20
C VAL A 144 0.10 -1.54 30.38
N LYS A 145 -0.20 -0.78 31.43
CA LYS A 145 -1.14 -1.22 32.48
C LYS A 145 -2.57 -1.04 31.98
N PRO A 146 -3.53 -1.90 32.37
CA PRO A 146 -4.94 -1.64 32.12
C PRO A 146 -5.42 -0.40 32.88
N VAL A 147 -6.45 0.24 32.34
CA VAL A 147 -7.39 1.05 33.12
C VAL A 147 -8.43 0.06 33.69
N PRO A 148 -8.87 0.20 34.96
CA PRO A 148 -9.97 -0.59 35.50
C PRO A 148 -11.30 -0.29 34.80
#